data_AF-A0A4R2H4X6-F1
#
_entry.id   AF-A0A4R2H4X6-F1
#
_cell.length_a   1.000
_cell.length_b   1.000
_cell.length_c   1.000
_cell.angle_alpha   90.00
_cell.angle_beta   90.00
_cell.angle_gamma   90.00
#
_symmetry.space_group_name_H-M   'P 1'
#
loop_
_entity.id
_entity.type
_entity.pdbx_description
1 polymer ?
#
loop_
_entity_poly.entity_id
_entity_poly.type
_entity_poly.pdbx_seq_one_letter_code
_entity_poly.pdbx_strand_id
1 'polypeptide(L)'
;MSWLNDFLGIGKSDAELDSEAFPPVIGSDKQLFSFTYKHKHWLANRDVTHHITGDIAIGVQLEHSKIQKWSILMNNVQCDWSLNCLPEIYLFFNCIKRIEIYMDEQGHVLDTLYPISQSLFLKEKKKQISTHVKDKKQAANLQRFFERNL
;
A
#
# COMPACT_ATOMS: atom_id res chain seq x y z
N MET A 1 18.45 -18.61 -10.33
CA MET A 1 17.06 -18.61 -10.85
C MET A 1 16.02 -19.02 -9.79
N SER A 2 16.32 -19.78 -8.72
CA SER A 2 15.26 -20.19 -7.76
C SER A 2 14.84 -19.10 -6.76
N TRP A 3 15.76 -18.25 -6.28
CA TRP A 3 15.44 -17.23 -5.26
C TRP A 3 14.42 -16.18 -5.72
N LEU A 4 14.44 -15.83 -7.01
CA LEU A 4 13.48 -14.91 -7.61
C LEU A 4 12.10 -15.55 -7.71
N ASN A 5 12.03 -16.85 -8.02
CA ASN A 5 10.76 -17.60 -8.04
C ASN A 5 10.18 -17.77 -6.63
N ASP A 6 11.03 -18.03 -5.63
CA ASP A 6 10.62 -18.12 -4.22
C ASP A 6 10.12 -16.78 -3.67
N PHE A 7 10.74 -15.68 -4.11
CA PHE A 7 10.38 -14.31 -3.76
C PHE A 7 9.10 -13.82 -4.46
N LEU A 8 8.93 -14.14 -5.74
CA LEU A 8 7.74 -13.83 -6.53
C LEU A 8 6.56 -14.77 -6.25
N GLY A 9 6.76 -15.77 -5.38
CA GLY A 9 5.73 -16.76 -5.04
C GLY A 9 5.34 -17.68 -6.20
N ILE A 10 6.20 -17.83 -7.21
CA ILE A 10 5.96 -18.70 -8.36
C ILE A 10 5.95 -20.15 -7.88
N GLY A 11 4.76 -20.74 -7.81
CA GLY A 11 4.53 -22.10 -7.30
C GLY A 11 3.89 -22.18 -5.90
N LYS A 12 3.65 -21.04 -5.24
CA LYS A 12 2.88 -20.98 -3.99
C LYS A 12 1.38 -20.84 -4.32
N SER A 13 0.54 -21.54 -3.58
CA SER A 13 -0.92 -21.42 -3.66
C SER A 13 -1.40 -20.06 -3.15
N ASP A 14 -2.57 -19.59 -3.60
CA ASP A 14 -3.19 -18.36 -3.09
C ASP A 14 -3.33 -18.37 -1.56
N ALA A 15 -3.54 -19.56 -0.96
CA ALA A 15 -3.61 -19.75 0.49
C ALA A 15 -2.29 -19.53 1.22
N GLU A 16 -1.15 -19.82 0.58
CA GLU A 16 0.20 -19.59 1.14
C GLU A 16 0.59 -18.11 1.03
N LEU A 17 0.19 -17.44 -0.05
CA LEU A 17 0.31 -15.99 -0.21
C LEU A 17 -0.56 -15.21 0.79
N ASP A 18 -1.73 -15.75 1.15
CA ASP A 18 -2.65 -15.18 2.14
C ASP A 18 -2.15 -15.26 3.60
N SER A 19 -1.12 -16.08 3.89
CA SER A 19 -0.67 -16.36 5.26
C SER A 19 0.29 -15.33 5.87
N GLU A 20 1.01 -14.56 5.04
CA GLU A 20 1.80 -13.41 5.49
C GLU A 20 1.18 -12.14 4.93
N ALA A 21 0.36 -11.47 5.75
CA ALA A 21 -0.47 -10.36 5.29
C ALA A 21 0.32 -9.29 4.53
N PHE A 22 1.57 -9.01 4.91
CA PHE A 22 2.52 -8.19 4.14
C PHE A 22 3.96 -8.58 4.56
N PRO A 23 4.79 -9.20 3.69
CA PRO A 23 6.14 -9.60 4.09
C PRO A 23 6.98 -8.37 4.47
N PRO A 24 7.89 -8.47 5.47
CA PRO A 24 8.77 -7.38 5.87
C PRO A 24 9.64 -6.86 4.72
N VAL A 25 10.15 -5.64 4.85
CA VAL A 25 11.09 -5.09 3.87
C VAL A 25 12.42 -5.85 3.88
N ILE A 26 12.98 -6.02 2.68
CA ILE A 26 14.24 -6.71 2.42
C ILE A 26 15.36 -5.68 2.26
N GLY A 27 16.54 -5.98 2.80
CA GLY A 27 17.72 -5.14 2.66
C GLY A 27 18.67 -5.27 3.84
N SER A 28 19.93 -4.90 3.61
CA SER A 28 20.95 -4.77 4.66
C SER A 28 20.66 -3.56 5.54
N ASP A 29 20.24 -2.47 4.91
CA ASP A 29 19.97 -1.21 5.56
C ASP A 29 18.47 -1.02 5.66
N LYS A 30 17.96 -0.98 6.90
CA LYS A 30 16.52 -0.90 7.18
C LYS A 30 16.22 0.33 8.03
N GLN A 31 15.17 1.06 7.65
CA GLN A 31 14.65 2.18 8.42
C GLN A 31 13.12 2.13 8.48
N LEU A 32 12.58 2.66 9.58
CA LEU A 32 11.16 2.79 9.81
C LEU A 32 10.86 4.25 10.11
N PHE A 33 9.93 4.82 9.35
CA PHE A 33 9.48 6.19 9.53
C PHE A 33 7.99 6.20 9.88
N SER A 34 7.62 6.89 10.94
CA SER A 34 6.22 7.19 11.20
C SER A 34 5.84 8.51 10.51
N PHE A 35 4.66 8.55 9.89
CA PHE A 35 4.16 9.74 9.23
C PHE A 35 2.81 10.19 9.78
N THR A 36 2.52 11.48 9.61
CA THR A 36 1.19 12.05 9.79
C THR A 36 0.89 12.92 8.58
N TYR A 37 -0.04 12.46 7.75
CA TYR A 37 -0.61 13.24 6.67
C TYR A 37 -1.84 13.99 7.17
N LYS A 38 -1.90 15.29 6.87
CA LYS A 38 -3.03 16.14 7.22
C LYS A 38 -3.67 16.68 5.97
N HIS A 39 -4.98 16.56 5.87
CA HIS A 39 -5.73 17.11 4.75
C HIS A 39 -6.98 17.83 5.24
N LYS A 40 -7.17 19.05 4.75
CA LYS A 40 -8.26 19.94 5.18
C LYS A 40 -9.35 19.96 4.11
N HIS A 41 -10.59 19.78 4.52
CA HIS A 41 -11.76 19.83 3.66
C HIS A 41 -12.77 20.83 4.16
N TRP A 42 -13.50 21.41 3.21
CA TRP A 42 -14.78 22.04 3.49
C TRP A 42 -15.90 21.02 3.29
N LEU A 43 -16.50 20.52 4.38
CA LEU A 43 -17.59 19.55 4.34
C LEU A 43 -18.70 19.97 5.31
N ALA A 44 -19.96 19.92 4.85
CA ALA A 44 -21.13 20.30 5.64
C ALA A 44 -21.00 21.68 6.31
N ASN A 45 -20.57 22.69 5.55
CA ASN A 45 -20.40 24.09 5.98
C ASN A 45 -19.39 24.30 7.13
N ARG A 46 -18.41 23.40 7.28
CA ARG A 46 -17.31 23.57 8.21
C ARG A 46 -16.00 23.04 7.63
N ASP A 47 -14.90 23.57 8.16
CA ASP A 47 -13.58 23.01 7.95
C ASP A 47 -13.41 21.74 8.81
N VAL A 48 -13.02 20.65 8.15
CA VAL A 48 -12.65 19.38 8.79
C VAL A 48 -11.20 19.06 8.42
N THR A 49 -10.37 18.80 9.42
CA THR A 49 -8.97 18.39 9.22
C THR A 49 -8.83 16.90 9.50
N HIS A 50 -8.62 16.12 8.45
CA HIS A 50 -8.33 14.70 8.55
C HIS A 50 -6.85 14.46 8.83
N HIS A 51 -6.62 13.45 9.65
CA HIS A 51 -5.29 12.96 9.98
C HIS A 51 -5.24 11.50 9.54
N ILE A 52 -4.27 11.19 8.69
CA ILE A 52 -3.92 9.82 8.32
C ILE A 52 -2.53 9.58 8.87
N THR A 53 -2.40 8.60 9.75
CA THR A 53 -1.12 8.21 10.34
C THR A 53 -0.74 6.82 9.85
N GLY A 54 0.53 6.50 9.94
CA GLY A 54 1.01 5.17 9.64
C GLY A 54 2.53 5.14 9.66
N ASP A 55 3.05 4.01 9.20
CA ASP A 55 4.48 3.78 9.13
C ASP A 55 4.88 3.45 7.68
N ILE A 56 6.11 3.83 7.33
CA ILE A 56 6.79 3.48 6.09
C ILE A 56 8.08 2.77 6.49
N ALA A 57 8.12 1.47 6.25
CA ALA A 57 9.35 0.69 6.34
C ALA A 57 10.08 0.75 4.99
N ILE A 58 11.38 0.98 5.02
CA ILE A 58 12.27 0.98 3.86
C ILE A 58 13.42 0.02 4.14
N GLY A 59 13.68 -0.89 3.21
CA GLY A 59 14.88 -1.71 3.16
C GLY A 59 15.64 -1.43 1.87
N VAL A 60 16.95 -1.26 1.96
CA VAL A 60 17.82 -1.05 0.80
C VAL A 60 18.84 -2.17 0.73
N GLN A 61 19.04 -2.71 -0.46
CA GLN A 61 20.04 -3.73 -0.76
C GLN A 61 20.83 -3.35 -2.00
N LEU A 62 22.15 -3.49 -1.94
CA LEU A 62 22.99 -3.44 -3.13
C LEU A 62 22.96 -4.81 -3.83
N GLU A 63 22.33 -4.90 -4.99
CA GLU A 63 22.21 -6.15 -5.76
C GLU A 63 23.44 -6.40 -6.64
N HIS A 64 23.92 -5.33 -7.27
CA HIS A 64 25.15 -5.27 -8.07
C HIS A 64 25.87 -3.95 -7.75
N SER A 65 27.15 -3.84 -8.10
CA SER A 65 28.00 -2.68 -7.77
C SER A 65 27.41 -1.30 -8.10
N LYS A 66 26.41 -1.22 -9.00
CA LYS A 66 25.75 0.01 -9.43
C LYS A 66 24.23 0.02 -9.28
N ILE A 67 23.62 -1.04 -8.76
CA ILE A 67 22.15 -1.16 -8.69
C ILE A 67 21.71 -1.41 -7.25
N GLN A 68 20.83 -0.54 -6.78
CA GLN A 68 20.19 -0.65 -5.48
C GLN A 68 18.75 -1.13 -5.65
N LYS A 69 18.36 -2.11 -4.85
CA LYS A 69 16.97 -2.52 -4.67
C LYS A 69 16.41 -1.84 -3.44
N TRP A 70 15.36 -1.05 -3.63
CA TRP A 70 14.62 -0.37 -2.57
C TRP A 70 13.30 -1.08 -2.35
N SER A 71 13.16 -1.71 -1.19
CA SER A 71 11.98 -2.41 -0.75
C SER A 71 11.20 -1.50 0.21
N ILE A 72 10.07 -0.95 -0.23
CA ILE A 72 9.24 -0.04 0.56
C ILE A 72 7.92 -0.71 0.89
N LEU A 73 7.49 -0.62 2.16
CA LEU A 73 6.22 -1.12 2.69
C LEU A 73 5.56 -0.01 3.51
N MET A 74 4.30 0.30 3.20
CA MET A 74 3.47 1.15 4.05
C MET A 74 2.54 0.30 4.90
N ASN A 75 2.61 0.49 6.21
CA ASN A 75 1.92 -0.33 7.21
C ASN A 75 1.24 0.53 8.27
N ASN A 76 0.39 -0.11 9.08
CA ASN A 76 -0.29 0.52 10.23
C ASN A 76 -1.06 1.81 9.87
N VAL A 77 -1.58 1.90 8.64
CA VAL A 77 -2.31 3.09 8.19
C VAL A 77 -3.61 3.20 8.97
N GLN A 78 -3.74 4.26 9.75
CA GLN A 78 -4.91 4.59 10.54
C GLN A 78 -5.54 5.86 10.01
N CYS A 79 -6.85 5.77 9.72
CA CYS A 79 -7.67 6.90 9.34
C CYS A 79 -8.77 7.08 10.39
N ASP A 80 -9.02 8.31 10.81
CA ASP A 80 -10.15 8.61 11.68
C ASP A 80 -11.46 8.66 10.86
N TRP A 81 -12.17 7.53 10.87
CA TRP A 81 -13.47 7.35 10.22
C TRP A 81 -14.65 7.92 11.01
N SER A 82 -14.42 8.46 12.22
CA SER A 82 -15.48 9.10 13.01
C SER A 82 -15.84 10.50 12.50
N LEU A 83 -14.93 11.14 11.79
CA LEU A 83 -15.13 12.45 11.17
C LEU A 83 -15.80 12.33 9.80
N ASN A 84 -16.63 13.32 9.44
CA ASN A 84 -17.17 13.44 8.08
C ASN A 84 -16.01 13.55 7.08
N CYS A 85 -15.86 12.58 6.19
CA CYS A 85 -14.79 12.53 5.19
C CYS A 85 -15.34 12.21 3.80
N LEU A 86 -14.53 12.45 2.77
CA LEU A 86 -14.69 11.81 1.47
C LEU A 86 -13.98 10.44 1.53
N PRO A 87 -14.71 9.30 1.52
CA PRO A 87 -14.11 7.98 1.69
C PRO A 87 -12.97 7.66 0.72
N GLU A 88 -13.02 8.24 -0.48
CA GLU A 88 -11.99 8.16 -1.52
C GLU A 88 -10.60 8.50 -0.98
N ILE A 89 -10.49 9.52 -0.13
CA ILE A 89 -9.20 9.98 0.40
C ILE A 89 -8.56 8.87 1.21
N TYR A 90 -9.33 8.22 2.07
CA TYR A 90 -8.83 7.16 2.94
C TYR A 90 -8.63 5.85 2.18
N LEU A 91 -9.56 5.52 1.28
CA LEU A 91 -9.49 4.29 0.50
C LEU A 91 -8.34 4.31 -0.50
N PHE A 92 -8.00 5.47 -1.08
CA PHE A 92 -6.92 5.57 -2.05
C PHE A 92 -5.55 5.87 -1.46
N PHE A 93 -5.48 6.35 -0.21
CA PHE A 93 -4.23 6.80 0.42
C PHE A 93 -3.09 5.75 0.35
N ASN A 94 -3.43 4.49 0.56
CA ASN A 94 -2.48 3.38 0.52
C ASN A 94 -2.71 2.39 -0.61
N CYS A 95 -3.18 2.86 -1.77
CA CYS A 95 -3.38 2.02 -2.97
C CYS A 95 -2.14 1.20 -3.36
N ILE A 96 -0.95 1.71 -3.05
CA ILE A 96 0.31 1.00 -3.21
C ILE A 96 0.82 0.72 -1.80
N LYS A 97 0.63 -0.52 -1.35
CA LYS A 97 1.02 -0.94 0.01
C LYS A 97 2.47 -1.40 0.08
N ARG A 98 2.98 -2.04 -0.97
CA ARG A 98 4.36 -2.50 -1.10
C ARG A 98 4.83 -2.32 -2.52
N ILE A 99 6.05 -1.84 -2.65
CA ILE A 99 6.68 -1.56 -3.93
C ILE A 99 8.18 -1.87 -3.82
N GLU A 100 8.72 -2.45 -4.87
CA GLU A 100 10.16 -2.58 -5.05
C GLU A 100 10.59 -1.68 -6.18
N ILE A 101 11.63 -0.90 -5.95
CA ILE A 101 12.18 0.02 -6.92
C ILE A 101 13.63 -0.36 -7.14
N TYR A 102 14.01 -0.56 -8.39
CA TYR A 102 15.41 -0.75 -8.78
C TYR A 102 15.95 0.58 -9.25
N MET A 103 17.04 1.04 -8.65
CA MET A 103 17.67 2.33 -8.99
C MET A 103 19.14 2.14 -9.33
N ASP A 104 19.63 2.95 -10.26
CA ASP A 104 21.06 3.08 -10.54
C ASP A 104 21.78 3.93 -9.47
N GLU A 105 23.11 4.01 -9.57
CA GLU A 105 23.95 4.80 -8.66
C GLU A 105 23.71 6.32 -8.74
N GLN A 106 23.02 6.81 -9.79
CA GLN A 106 22.61 8.20 -9.95
C GLN A 106 21.20 8.48 -9.41
N GLY A 107 20.48 7.44 -8.94
CA GLY A 107 19.13 7.55 -8.41
C GLY A 107 18.02 7.51 -9.47
N HIS A 108 18.33 7.12 -10.71
CA HIS A 108 17.29 6.91 -11.72
C HIS A 108 16.57 5.58 -11.47
N VAL A 109 15.25 5.60 -11.59
CA VAL A 109 14.42 4.40 -11.51
C VAL A 109 14.57 3.58 -12.79
N LEU A 110 15.10 2.36 -12.65
CA LEU A 110 15.25 1.39 -13.73
C LEU A 110 14.00 0.52 -13.87
N ASP A 111 13.41 0.10 -12.75
CA ASP A 111 12.23 -0.75 -12.73
C ASP A 111 11.42 -0.60 -11.43
N THR A 112 10.16 -1.03 -11.47
CA THR A 112 9.21 -0.99 -10.35
C THR A 112 8.38 -2.26 -10.31
N LEU A 113 8.42 -2.99 -9.20
CA LEU A 113 7.64 -4.21 -8.97
C LEU A 113 6.65 -4.03 -7.80
N TYR A 114 5.50 -4.69 -7.91
CA TYR A 114 4.46 -4.71 -6.87
C TYR A 114 4.32 -6.13 -6.34
N PRO A 115 5.09 -6.52 -5.30
CA PRO A 115 5.23 -7.92 -4.88
C PRO A 115 4.05 -8.41 -4.00
N ILE A 116 3.08 -7.56 -3.68
CA ILE A 116 1.85 -8.01 -2.99
C ILE A 116 0.84 -8.48 -4.03
N SER A 117 0.19 -9.61 -3.75
CA SER A 117 -0.99 -10.04 -4.50
C SER A 117 -2.09 -8.99 -4.47
N GLN A 118 -2.48 -8.51 -5.63
CA GLN A 118 -3.54 -7.51 -5.76
C GLN A 118 -4.89 -8.03 -5.19
N SER A 119 -5.10 -9.35 -5.13
CA SER A 119 -6.31 -9.97 -4.58
C SER A 119 -6.47 -9.76 -3.06
N LEU A 120 -5.37 -9.87 -2.30
CA LEU A 120 -5.34 -9.60 -0.86
C LEU A 120 -5.70 -8.14 -0.57
N PHE A 121 -5.12 -7.24 -1.34
CA PHE A 121 -5.35 -5.82 -1.19
C PHE A 121 -6.77 -5.43 -1.60
N LEU A 122 -7.29 -6.03 -2.68
CA LEU A 122 -8.69 -5.89 -3.09
C LEU A 122 -9.66 -6.36 -1.99
N LYS A 123 -9.36 -7.47 -1.32
CA LYS A 123 -10.16 -7.99 -0.19
C LYS A 123 -10.18 -7.01 0.99
N GLU A 124 -9.03 -6.43 1.34
CA GLU A 124 -8.93 -5.37 2.37
C GLU A 124 -9.79 -4.16 1.98
N LYS A 125 -9.70 -3.69 0.73
CA LYS A 125 -10.46 -2.53 0.24
C LYS A 125 -11.96 -2.77 0.23
N LYS A 126 -12.40 -3.95 -0.22
CA LYS A 126 -13.81 -4.34 -0.19
C LYS A 126 -14.37 -4.33 1.24
N LYS A 127 -13.59 -4.81 2.22
CA LYS A 127 -13.98 -4.77 3.65
C LYS A 127 -14.06 -3.35 4.18
N GLN A 128 -13.12 -2.46 3.84
CA GLN A 128 -13.17 -1.05 4.24
C GLN A 128 -14.40 -0.36 3.65
N ILE A 129 -14.73 -0.61 2.38
CA ILE A 129 -15.90 -0.05 1.72
C ILE A 129 -17.20 -0.50 2.42
N SER A 130 -17.38 -1.79 2.66
CA SER A 130 -18.60 -2.31 3.30
C SER A 130 -18.76 -1.83 4.75
N THR A 131 -17.66 -1.53 5.44
CA THR A 131 -17.67 -1.08 6.83
C THR A 131 -17.96 0.42 6.94
N HIS A 132 -17.40 1.24 6.05
CA HIS A 132 -17.35 2.69 6.25
C HIS A 132 -18.18 3.50 5.24
N VAL A 133 -18.50 2.96 4.07
CA VAL A 133 -19.26 3.68 3.03
C VAL A 133 -20.75 3.32 3.16
N LYS A 134 -21.53 4.25 3.71
CA LYS A 134 -22.97 4.04 3.95
C LYS A 134 -23.82 4.19 2.68
N ASP A 135 -23.40 5.04 1.74
CA ASP A 135 -24.12 5.22 0.49
C ASP A 135 -23.91 4.01 -0.44
N LYS A 136 -25.01 3.31 -0.77
CA LYS A 136 -24.96 2.07 -1.57
C LYS A 136 -24.41 2.28 -2.98
N LYS A 137 -24.72 3.42 -3.61
CA LYS A 137 -24.29 3.71 -4.98
C LYS A 137 -22.80 4.03 -5.01
N GLN A 138 -22.33 4.84 -4.05
CA GLN A 138 -20.91 5.14 -3.88
C GLN A 138 -20.12 3.88 -3.55
N ALA A 139 -20.59 3.04 -2.62
CA ALA A 139 -19.95 1.77 -2.28
C ALA A 139 -19.79 0.86 -3.51
N ALA A 140 -20.84 0.71 -4.33
CA ALA A 140 -20.79 -0.09 -5.55
C ALA A 140 -19.81 0.47 -6.59
N ASN A 141 -19.74 1.79 -6.76
CA ASN A 141 -18.80 2.44 -7.67
C ASN A 141 -17.34 2.23 -7.22
N LEU A 142 -17.08 2.40 -5.92
CA LEU A 142 -15.74 2.19 -5.35
C LEU A 142 -15.31 0.73 -5.47
N GLN A 143 -16.20 -0.23 -5.18
CA GLN A 143 -15.90 -1.65 -5.37
C GLN A 143 -15.49 -1.96 -6.80
N ARG A 144 -16.29 -1.51 -7.79
CA ARG A 144 -15.96 -1.70 -9.22
C ARG A 144 -14.67 -1.03 -9.62
N PHE A 145 -14.35 0.13 -9.05
CA PHE A 145 -13.08 0.80 -9.32
C PHE A 145 -11.91 -0.07 -8.86
N PHE A 146 -11.92 -0.53 -7.60
CA PHE A 146 -10.82 -1.35 -7.10
C PHE A 146 -10.72 -2.69 -7.83
N GLU A 147 -11.83 -3.36 -8.14
CA GLU A 147 -11.83 -4.62 -8.91
C GLU A 147 -11.24 -4.50 -10.33
N ARG A 148 -11.19 -3.29 -10.89
CA ARG A 148 -10.62 -3.04 -12.22
C ARG A 148 -9.17 -2.63 -12.19
N ASN A 149 -8.68 -2.14 -11.06
CA ASN A 149 -7.37 -1.51 -10.93
C ASN A 149 -6.43 -2.27 -9.97
N LEU A 150 -6.94 -3.26 -9.26
CA LEU A 150 -6.25 -4.23 -8.41
C LEU A 150 -6.75 -5.62 -8.77
#